data_AF-A0AAW1KPX6-F1
#
_entry.id   AF-A0AAW1KPX6-F1
#
_cell.length_a   1.000
_cell.length_b   1.000
_cell.length_c   1.000
_cell.angle_alpha   90.00
_cell.angle_beta   90.00
_cell.angle_gamma   90.00
#
_symmetry.space_group_name_H-M   'P 1'
#
loop_
_entity.id
_entity.type
_entity.pdbx_description
1 polymer ?
#
loop_
_entity_poly.entity_id
_entity_poly.type
_entity_poly.pdbx_seq_one_letter_code
_entity_poly.pdbx_strand_id
1 'polypeptide(L)'
;MDRLRKMRAAGLNAVETYVPWNLHEHQPGEFDFGSGGSDFQDLLDIEKFLKIAQEEDLFTIVRPGPYICSEWDFGGMPSWLLREKGIRLRTSDEVFMGHVTRFFNALFAILTALQFTNGGSIIAFQIENEYGNTYSDSSPIDMDYLEGLKQIMLDNGAVELLFTSDTPENGNSAQMDGILYTANFQVEAGKQLSILQGYQPDKPLMVMEFWTGWFDHWGFEHNTRSNEDFAEVLESIVSFPSSVNFYMFHGGTNWGFMNGANIDDGSTDNGGMRHDTSSYDYDAPLAENGDYTDKYQTIIDIINEYNEVKTLVPNLPELTERVAYDSVEITGEIRLSTLLDGEDFIESPTVIAMEDLDITRWGGFY
;
A
#
# COMPACT_ATOMS: atom_id res chain seq x y z
N MET A 1 11.90 -2.08 -13.47
CA MET A 1 12.66 -1.10 -14.27
C MET A 1 11.75 -0.17 -15.06
N ASP A 2 10.89 -0.64 -15.98
CA ASP A 2 10.06 0.24 -16.83
C ASP A 2 9.22 1.28 -16.05
N ARG A 3 8.41 0.84 -15.08
CA ARG A 3 7.51 1.73 -14.32
C ARG A 3 8.26 2.80 -13.52
N LEU A 4 9.34 2.41 -12.85
CA LEU A 4 10.22 3.32 -12.11
C LEU A 4 10.94 4.31 -13.05
N ARG A 5 11.37 3.87 -14.22
CA ARG A 5 11.94 4.77 -15.22
C ARG A 5 10.92 5.78 -15.73
N LYS A 6 9.66 5.38 -15.90
CA LYS A 6 8.55 6.29 -16.23
C LYS A 6 8.30 7.30 -15.10
N MET A 7 8.33 6.89 -13.83
CA MET A 7 8.28 7.83 -12.70
C MET A 7 9.41 8.86 -12.77
N ARG A 8 10.66 8.41 -12.97
CA ARG A 8 11.81 9.33 -13.09
C ARG A 8 11.68 10.25 -14.31
N ALA A 9 11.25 9.72 -15.45
CA ALA A 9 11.02 10.49 -16.68
C ALA A 9 9.91 11.54 -16.52
N ALA A 10 8.93 11.31 -15.64
CA ALA A 10 7.89 12.27 -15.30
C ALA A 10 8.40 13.46 -14.44
N GLY A 11 9.64 13.39 -13.96
CA GLY A 11 10.23 14.41 -13.08
C GLY A 11 10.13 14.09 -11.59
N LEU A 12 9.61 12.92 -11.22
CA LEU A 12 9.58 12.47 -9.83
C LEU A 12 10.98 12.13 -9.33
N ASN A 13 11.22 12.37 -8.05
CA ASN A 13 12.52 12.14 -7.38
C ASN A 13 12.44 11.07 -6.29
N ALA A 14 11.25 10.54 -5.99
CA ALA A 14 11.05 9.47 -5.04
C ALA A 14 9.96 8.51 -5.53
N VAL A 15 10.04 7.27 -5.09
CA VAL A 15 8.95 6.29 -5.16
C VAL A 15 8.60 5.84 -3.75
N GLU A 16 7.32 5.65 -3.50
CA GLU A 16 6.80 5.13 -2.25
C GLU A 16 6.27 3.71 -2.46
N THR A 17 6.41 2.84 -1.46
CA THR A 17 5.78 1.51 -1.47
C THR A 17 5.35 1.03 -0.09
N TYR A 18 4.17 0.42 -0.03
CA TYR A 18 3.72 -0.41 1.07
C TYR A 18 4.44 -1.77 1.12
N VAL A 19 4.35 -2.45 2.26
CA VAL A 19 4.85 -3.82 2.43
C VAL A 19 3.71 -4.74 2.89
N PRO A 20 3.19 -5.64 2.03
CA PRO A 20 2.08 -6.53 2.38
C PRO A 20 2.57 -7.69 3.27
N TRP A 21 2.37 -7.56 4.58
CA TRP A 21 2.79 -8.56 5.57
C TRP A 21 2.26 -9.97 5.23
N ASN A 22 1.01 -10.10 4.79
CA ASN A 22 0.40 -11.37 4.43
C ASN A 22 1.16 -12.16 3.37
N LEU A 23 1.76 -11.49 2.38
CA LEU A 23 2.58 -12.16 1.37
C LEU A 23 3.96 -12.53 1.91
N HIS A 24 4.57 -11.63 2.68
CA HIS A 24 5.91 -11.85 3.20
C HIS A 24 5.96 -12.86 4.34
N GLU A 25 4.87 -13.07 5.08
CA GLU A 25 4.75 -14.06 6.15
C GLU A 25 3.46 -14.88 5.98
N HIS A 26 3.39 -15.61 4.86
CA HIS A 26 2.23 -16.42 4.49
C HIS A 26 1.87 -17.48 5.53
N GLN A 27 2.89 -18.05 6.19
CA GLN A 27 2.73 -18.90 7.37
C GLN A 27 3.46 -18.27 8.56
N PRO A 28 2.96 -18.47 9.80
CA PRO A 28 3.59 -17.90 10.97
C PRO A 28 5.08 -18.31 11.08
N GLY A 29 5.98 -17.34 10.99
CA GLY A 29 7.43 -17.52 11.09
C GLY A 29 8.13 -17.94 9.80
N GLU A 30 7.42 -18.12 8.69
CA GLU A 30 7.99 -18.43 7.38
C GLU A 30 7.97 -17.19 6.49
N PHE A 31 9.17 -16.70 6.14
CA PHE A 31 9.31 -15.45 5.39
C PHE A 31 9.74 -15.66 3.94
N ASP A 32 9.10 -14.95 3.01
CA ASP A 32 9.53 -14.84 1.61
C ASP A 32 9.81 -13.38 1.24
N PHE A 33 11.07 -13.11 0.87
CA PHE A 33 11.54 -11.82 0.36
C PHE A 33 12.27 -12.01 -0.98
N GLY A 34 11.80 -12.93 -1.84
CA GLY A 34 12.43 -13.21 -3.14
C GLY A 34 13.12 -14.55 -3.27
N SER A 35 12.99 -15.43 -2.27
CA SER A 35 13.72 -16.71 -2.23
C SER A 35 12.91 -17.89 -1.68
N GLY A 36 11.60 -17.71 -1.47
CA GLY A 36 10.70 -18.73 -0.92
C GLY A 36 10.29 -19.83 -1.91
N GLY A 37 10.63 -19.71 -3.20
CA GLY A 37 10.29 -20.73 -4.20
C GLY A 37 8.83 -20.71 -4.67
N SER A 38 8.08 -19.66 -4.32
CA SER A 38 6.71 -19.43 -4.77
C SER A 38 6.67 -18.86 -6.18
N ASP A 39 5.53 -19.00 -6.89
CA ASP A 39 5.31 -18.34 -8.19
C ASP A 39 5.37 -16.80 -8.07
N PHE A 40 5.15 -16.28 -6.86
CA PHE A 40 5.21 -14.86 -6.52
C PHE A 40 6.57 -14.39 -6.02
N GLN A 41 7.58 -15.26 -5.86
CA GLN A 41 8.84 -14.89 -5.19
C GLN A 41 9.46 -13.61 -5.78
N ASP A 42 9.48 -13.46 -7.11
CA ASP A 42 10.10 -12.32 -7.78
C ASP A 42 9.37 -10.99 -7.47
N LEU A 43 8.08 -11.06 -7.14
CA LEU A 43 7.26 -9.93 -6.71
C LEU A 43 7.47 -9.59 -5.23
N LEU A 44 7.99 -10.53 -4.43
CA LEU A 44 8.27 -10.35 -3.00
C LEU A 44 9.70 -9.89 -2.70
N ASP A 45 10.55 -9.75 -3.72
CA ASP A 45 11.92 -9.25 -3.58
C ASP A 45 11.97 -7.72 -3.40
N ILE A 46 11.65 -7.27 -2.19
CA ILE A 46 11.65 -5.85 -1.81
C ILE A 46 13.06 -5.24 -1.89
N GLU A 47 14.10 -6.00 -1.58
CA GLU A 47 15.49 -5.53 -1.69
C GLU A 47 15.82 -5.16 -3.14
N LYS A 48 15.47 -6.03 -4.08
CA LYS A 48 15.65 -5.79 -5.52
C LYS A 48 14.80 -4.62 -6.00
N PHE A 49 13.54 -4.50 -5.57
CA PHE A 49 12.72 -3.34 -5.93
C PHE A 49 13.39 -2.02 -5.51
N LEU A 50 13.83 -1.92 -4.27
CA LEU A 50 14.46 -0.72 -3.72
C LEU A 50 15.81 -0.41 -4.40
N LYS A 51 16.61 -1.44 -4.72
CA LYS A 51 17.84 -1.27 -5.50
C LYS A 51 17.57 -0.77 -6.91
N ILE A 52 16.53 -1.28 -7.58
CA ILE A 52 16.14 -0.77 -8.91
C ILE A 52 15.69 0.68 -8.80
N ALA A 53 14.95 1.08 -7.76
CA ALA A 53 14.60 2.47 -7.54
C ALA A 53 15.83 3.36 -7.39
N GLN A 54 16.83 2.91 -6.62
CA GLN A 54 18.11 3.59 -6.50
C GLN A 54 18.84 3.72 -7.84
N GLU A 55 18.89 2.66 -8.64
CA GLU A 55 19.50 2.64 -9.98
C GLU A 55 18.79 3.59 -10.96
N GLU A 56 17.49 3.81 -10.79
CA GLU A 56 16.69 4.77 -11.56
C GLU A 56 16.74 6.20 -10.99
N ASP A 57 17.66 6.50 -10.07
CA ASP A 57 17.83 7.83 -9.45
C ASP A 57 16.59 8.31 -8.67
N LEU A 58 15.92 7.39 -7.96
CA LEU A 58 14.80 7.68 -7.08
C LEU A 58 15.18 7.42 -5.62
N PHE A 59 14.82 8.35 -4.74
CA PHE A 59 14.69 8.06 -3.31
C PHE A 59 13.53 7.09 -3.08
N THR A 60 13.54 6.40 -1.94
CA THR A 60 12.46 5.50 -1.57
C THR A 60 11.85 5.90 -0.23
N ILE A 61 10.52 5.87 -0.16
CA ILE A 61 9.75 5.97 1.07
C ILE A 61 9.10 4.61 1.29
N VAL A 62 9.24 4.03 2.48
CA VAL A 62 8.67 2.69 2.75
C VAL A 62 7.60 2.82 3.82
N ARG A 63 6.43 2.25 3.55
CA ARG A 63 5.30 2.18 4.48
C ARG A 63 5.14 0.72 4.94
N PRO A 64 5.89 0.29 5.96
CA PRO A 64 6.04 -1.12 6.32
C PRO A 64 4.79 -1.78 6.94
N GLY A 65 3.71 -1.04 7.19
CA GLY A 65 2.52 -1.55 7.89
C GLY A 65 2.63 -1.44 9.41
N PRO A 66 2.13 -2.41 10.21
CA PRO A 66 1.75 -3.77 9.81
C PRO A 66 0.39 -3.87 9.09
N TYR A 67 -0.43 -2.82 9.16
CA TYR A 67 -1.63 -2.65 8.36
C TYR A 67 -1.38 -1.57 7.31
N ILE A 68 -1.72 -1.85 6.05
CA ILE A 68 -1.48 -0.95 4.92
C ILE A 68 -2.77 -0.48 4.23
N CYS A 69 -3.93 -1.01 4.61
CA CYS A 69 -5.18 -0.81 3.86
C CYS A 69 -5.00 -1.22 2.38
N SER A 70 -4.80 -0.23 1.50
CA SER A 70 -4.37 -0.38 0.11
C SER A 70 -5.29 -1.21 -0.77
N GLU A 71 -6.58 -1.36 -0.40
CA GLU A 71 -7.54 -2.21 -1.11
C GLU A 71 -6.99 -3.62 -1.37
N TRP A 72 -6.22 -4.09 -0.38
CA TRP A 72 -5.51 -5.35 -0.40
C TRP A 72 -6.13 -6.33 0.59
N ASP A 73 -6.02 -7.62 0.31
CA ASP A 73 -6.53 -8.68 1.16
C ASP A 73 -6.13 -8.46 2.62
N PHE A 74 -7.15 -8.41 3.47
CA PHE A 74 -7.08 -8.12 4.90
C PHE A 74 -6.18 -6.93 5.30
N GLY A 75 -6.09 -5.91 4.44
CA GLY A 75 -5.26 -4.72 4.65
C GLY A 75 -3.77 -5.03 4.78
N GLY A 76 -3.33 -6.12 4.13
CA GLY A 76 -1.96 -6.62 4.19
C GLY A 76 -1.66 -7.47 5.43
N MET A 77 -2.59 -7.68 6.35
CA MET A 77 -2.35 -8.54 7.52
C MET A 77 -2.58 -10.01 7.17
N PRO A 78 -1.76 -10.95 7.67
CA PRO A 78 -1.96 -12.36 7.39
C PRO A 78 -3.22 -12.93 8.06
N SER A 79 -4.00 -13.71 7.30
CA SER A 79 -5.23 -14.34 7.79
C SER A 79 -5.01 -15.29 8.97
N TRP A 80 -3.82 -15.88 9.11
CA TRP A 80 -3.50 -16.74 10.24
C TRP A 80 -3.55 -16.01 11.60
N LEU A 81 -3.52 -14.67 11.63
CA LEU A 81 -3.77 -13.89 12.85
C LEU A 81 -5.16 -14.16 13.43
N LEU A 82 -6.16 -14.47 12.59
CA LEU A 82 -7.53 -14.77 13.00
C LEU A 82 -7.66 -16.08 13.79
N ARG A 83 -6.61 -16.92 13.79
CA ARG A 83 -6.53 -18.14 14.62
C ARG A 83 -6.26 -17.82 16.09
N GLU A 84 -5.64 -16.67 16.38
CA GLU A 84 -5.34 -16.23 17.74
C GLU A 84 -6.62 -15.76 18.45
N LYS A 85 -7.17 -16.62 19.31
CA LYS A 85 -8.47 -16.36 19.95
C LYS A 85 -8.38 -15.15 20.88
N GLY A 86 -9.15 -14.12 20.57
CA GLY A 86 -9.26 -12.90 21.37
C GLY A 86 -8.20 -11.84 21.06
N ILE A 87 -7.40 -12.03 20.02
CA ILE A 87 -6.44 -11.03 19.53
C ILE A 87 -7.17 -9.71 19.21
N ARG A 88 -6.54 -8.59 19.57
CA ARG A 88 -7.01 -7.25 19.17
C ARG A 88 -6.02 -6.64 18.19
N LEU A 89 -6.38 -6.69 16.91
CA LEU A 89 -5.57 -6.17 15.82
C LEU A 89 -5.46 -4.64 15.91
N ARG A 90 -4.31 -4.10 15.48
CA ARG A 90 -4.01 -2.66 15.49
C ARG A 90 -4.20 -2.02 16.88
N THR A 91 -3.76 -2.73 17.93
CA THR A 91 -3.73 -2.24 19.32
C THR A 91 -2.45 -2.70 20.01
N SER A 92 -2.21 -2.25 21.24
CA SER A 92 -1.11 -2.65 22.11
C SER A 92 -1.23 -4.08 22.67
N ASP A 93 -2.15 -4.89 22.14
CA ASP A 93 -2.29 -6.30 22.50
C ASP A 93 -0.97 -7.06 22.36
N GLU A 94 -0.54 -7.73 23.43
CA GLU A 94 0.78 -8.37 23.50
C GLU A 94 0.97 -9.46 22.45
N VAL A 95 -0.09 -10.20 22.08
CA VAL A 95 -0.02 -11.26 21.07
C VAL A 95 0.14 -10.63 19.69
N PHE A 96 -0.68 -9.63 19.38
CA PHE A 96 -0.56 -8.89 18.13
C PHE A 96 0.81 -8.23 17.99
N MET A 97 1.26 -7.49 19.00
CA MET A 97 2.57 -6.83 18.99
C MET A 97 3.73 -7.82 18.94
N GLY A 98 3.58 -9.02 19.51
CA GLY A 98 4.55 -10.10 19.36
C GLY A 98 4.71 -10.56 17.91
N HIS A 99 3.59 -10.71 17.17
CA HIS A 99 3.62 -11.04 15.75
C HIS A 99 4.19 -9.90 14.89
N VAL A 100 3.79 -8.66 15.15
CA VAL A 100 4.31 -7.48 14.45
C VAL A 100 5.83 -7.35 14.67
N THR A 101 6.30 -7.52 15.91
CA THR A 101 7.74 -7.50 16.23
C THR A 101 8.48 -8.56 15.43
N ARG A 102 7.95 -9.78 15.34
CA ARG A 102 8.57 -10.87 14.56
C ARG A 102 8.70 -10.50 13.08
N PHE A 103 7.63 -9.98 12.48
CA PHE A 103 7.64 -9.54 11.09
C PHE A 103 8.60 -8.37 10.85
N PHE A 104 8.55 -7.34 11.68
CA PHE A 104 9.42 -6.17 11.55
C PHE A 104 10.89 -6.54 11.76
N ASN A 105 11.22 -7.47 12.65
CA ASN A 105 12.61 -7.95 12.78
C ASN A 105 13.13 -8.58 11.48
N ALA A 106 12.30 -9.34 10.76
CA ALA A 106 12.67 -9.93 9.48
C ALA A 106 12.76 -8.86 8.38
N LEU A 107 11.77 -7.99 8.28
CA LEU A 107 11.69 -6.94 7.26
C LEU A 107 12.82 -5.90 7.42
N PHE A 108 13.02 -5.37 8.62
CA PHE A 108 14.02 -4.33 8.85
C PHE A 108 15.47 -4.84 8.77
N ALA A 109 15.71 -6.14 8.92
CA ALA A 109 17.02 -6.72 8.59
C ALA A 109 17.44 -6.45 7.13
N ILE A 110 16.47 -6.28 6.23
CA ILE A 110 16.67 -5.88 4.83
C ILE A 110 16.68 -4.34 4.72
N LEU A 111 15.61 -3.68 5.19
CA LEU A 111 15.40 -2.25 4.98
C LEU A 111 16.52 -1.40 5.57
N THR A 112 17.06 -1.78 6.73
CA THR A 112 18.07 -0.97 7.42
C THR A 112 19.38 -0.86 6.64
N ALA A 113 19.73 -1.87 5.85
CA ALA A 113 20.90 -1.85 4.96
C ALA A 113 20.71 -0.90 3.77
N LEU A 114 19.47 -0.55 3.43
CA LEU A 114 19.09 0.27 2.28
C LEU A 114 18.69 1.70 2.67
N GLN A 115 18.86 2.08 3.94
CA GLN A 115 18.73 3.45 4.40
C GLN A 115 19.74 4.38 3.72
N PHE A 116 19.34 5.61 3.46
CA PHE A 116 20.16 6.62 2.79
C PHE A 116 21.44 6.92 3.57
N THR A 117 21.37 6.95 4.90
CA THR A 117 22.52 7.04 5.82
C THR A 117 23.53 5.88 5.67
N ASN A 118 23.10 4.74 5.14
CA ASN A 118 23.93 3.58 4.81
C ASN A 118 24.28 3.48 3.31
N GLY A 119 23.95 4.52 2.54
CA GLY A 119 24.23 4.58 1.10
C GLY A 119 23.17 3.95 0.20
N GLY A 120 22.00 3.57 0.75
CA GLY A 120 20.84 3.14 -0.02
C GLY A 120 19.92 4.30 -0.44
N SER A 121 18.69 4.00 -0.83
CA SER A 121 17.70 4.98 -1.30
C SER A 121 16.66 5.39 -0.26
N ILE A 122 16.50 4.65 0.85
CA ILE A 122 15.40 4.89 1.78
C ILE A 122 15.64 6.16 2.60
N ILE A 123 14.71 7.11 2.52
CA ILE A 123 14.80 8.39 3.22
C ILE A 123 13.72 8.58 4.30
N ALA A 124 12.69 7.71 4.33
CA ALA A 124 11.63 7.81 5.32
C ALA A 124 10.88 6.49 5.51
N PHE A 125 10.33 6.30 6.71
CA PHE A 125 9.42 5.23 7.08
C PHE A 125 8.12 5.76 7.69
N GLN A 126 6.99 5.16 7.30
CA GLN A 126 5.71 5.42 7.96
C GLN A 126 5.50 4.47 9.15
N ILE A 127 5.02 4.98 10.29
CA ILE A 127 4.84 4.18 11.52
C ILE A 127 3.60 3.27 11.44
N GLU A 128 2.46 3.81 11.02
CA GLU A 128 1.18 3.11 10.87
C GLU A 128 0.38 3.81 9.77
N ASN A 129 -0.70 3.22 9.30
CA ASN A 129 -1.50 3.73 8.21
C ASN A 129 -2.87 4.25 8.64
N GLU A 130 -3.06 5.57 8.54
CA GLU A 130 -4.34 6.24 8.78
C GLU A 130 -4.99 5.85 10.13
N TYR A 131 -4.17 5.72 11.17
CA TYR A 131 -4.65 5.22 12.46
C TYR A 131 -5.68 6.16 13.11
N GLY A 132 -5.60 7.46 12.82
CA GLY A 132 -6.58 8.45 13.27
C GLY A 132 -8.01 8.13 12.79
N ASN A 133 -8.17 7.49 11.63
CA ASN A 133 -9.46 7.06 11.09
C ASN A 133 -10.12 5.92 11.91
N THR A 134 -9.38 5.28 12.81
CA THR A 134 -9.93 4.24 13.70
C THR A 134 -10.63 4.80 14.93
N TYR A 135 -10.49 6.11 15.20
CA TYR A 135 -11.07 6.74 16.37
C TYR A 135 -12.59 6.60 16.38
N SER A 136 -13.11 6.09 17.50
CA SER A 136 -14.51 6.23 17.87
C SER A 136 -14.63 6.43 19.38
N ASP A 137 -15.75 6.99 19.86
CA ASP A 137 -15.97 7.16 21.30
C ASP A 137 -15.90 5.83 22.08
N SER A 138 -16.19 4.70 21.41
CA SER A 138 -16.10 3.34 21.97
C SER A 138 -14.73 2.65 21.77
N SER A 139 -13.88 3.19 20.90
CA SER A 139 -12.55 2.66 20.59
C SER A 139 -11.60 3.85 20.37
N PRO A 140 -11.10 4.46 21.46
CA PRO A 140 -10.15 5.57 21.34
C PRO A 140 -8.83 5.09 20.74
N ILE A 141 -8.05 6.04 20.22
CA ILE A 141 -6.70 5.78 19.71
C ILE A 141 -5.83 5.17 20.80
N ASP A 142 -5.21 4.03 20.49
CA ASP A 142 -4.20 3.40 21.32
C ASP A 142 -2.81 4.01 21.02
N MET A 143 -2.36 4.94 21.85
CA MET A 143 -1.04 5.56 21.67
C MET A 143 0.12 4.64 22.07
N ASP A 144 -0.12 3.66 22.95
CA ASP A 144 0.90 2.68 23.35
C ASP A 144 1.24 1.76 22.17
N TYR A 145 0.24 1.44 21.34
CA TYR A 145 0.43 0.76 20.06
C TYR A 145 1.36 1.54 19.12
N LEU A 146 1.06 2.81 18.87
CA LEU A 146 1.86 3.65 17.95
C LEU A 146 3.30 3.83 18.43
N GLU A 147 3.50 4.12 19.72
CA GLU A 147 4.84 4.22 20.30
C GLU A 147 5.56 2.86 20.29
N GLY A 148 4.83 1.76 20.47
CA GLY A 148 5.35 0.41 20.31
C GLY A 148 5.88 0.12 18.91
N LEU A 149 5.12 0.46 17.86
CA LEU A 149 5.56 0.32 16.47
C LEU A 149 6.82 1.13 16.18
N LYS A 150 6.81 2.41 16.57
CA LYS A 150 7.97 3.30 16.46
C LYS A 150 9.18 2.71 17.18
N GLN A 151 9.02 2.20 18.39
CA GLN A 151 10.13 1.62 19.15
C GLN A 151 10.68 0.36 18.46
N ILE A 152 9.83 -0.51 17.90
CA ILE A 152 10.28 -1.68 17.13
C ILE A 152 11.12 -1.25 15.92
N MET A 153 10.71 -0.20 15.19
CA MET A 153 11.48 0.32 14.06
C MET A 153 12.86 0.84 14.52
N LEU A 154 12.89 1.62 15.59
CA LEU A 154 14.14 2.17 16.16
C LEU A 154 15.07 1.07 16.68
N ASP A 155 14.53 0.07 17.38
CA ASP A 155 15.28 -1.08 17.90
C ASP A 155 15.90 -1.92 16.77
N ASN A 156 15.24 -1.95 15.61
CA ASN A 156 15.77 -2.58 14.41
C ASN A 156 16.74 -1.69 13.61
N GLY A 157 17.02 -0.46 14.07
CA GLY A 157 18.04 0.41 13.47
C GLY A 157 17.50 1.37 12.41
N ALA A 158 16.19 1.65 12.40
CA ALA A 158 15.66 2.76 11.63
C ALA A 158 16.22 4.10 12.17
N VAL A 159 16.79 4.90 11.29
CA VAL A 159 17.39 6.22 11.60
C VAL A 159 16.89 7.33 10.69
N GLU A 160 16.23 6.97 9.59
CA GLU A 160 15.64 7.92 8.64
C GLU A 160 14.38 8.58 9.21
N LEU A 161 13.80 9.52 8.45
CA LEU A 161 12.60 10.26 8.86
C LEU A 161 11.44 9.31 9.17
N LEU A 162 10.90 9.39 10.38
CA LEU A 162 9.65 8.72 10.74
C LEU A 162 8.47 9.67 10.60
N PHE A 163 7.37 9.18 10.03
CA PHE A 163 6.15 9.97 9.84
C PHE A 163 4.87 9.14 10.03
N THR A 164 3.75 9.83 10.15
CA THR A 164 2.39 9.26 10.07
C THR A 164 1.60 9.97 8.98
N SER A 165 0.56 9.34 8.43
CA SER A 165 -0.35 9.97 7.48
C SER A 165 -1.79 9.63 7.78
N ASP A 166 -2.64 10.65 7.66
CA ASP A 166 -4.08 10.61 7.94
C ASP A 166 -4.78 11.75 7.19
N THR A 167 -6.10 11.68 7.08
CA THR A 167 -6.92 12.80 6.58
C THR A 167 -6.94 13.94 7.61
N PRO A 168 -6.43 15.15 7.29
CA PRO A 168 -6.32 16.24 8.27
C PRO A 168 -7.65 16.62 8.95
N GLU A 169 -8.76 16.54 8.21
CA GLU A 169 -10.11 16.84 8.75
C GLU A 169 -10.61 15.86 9.80
N ASN A 170 -10.11 14.62 9.79
CA ASN A 170 -10.47 13.62 10.79
C ASN A 170 -9.72 13.83 12.13
N GLY A 171 -8.94 14.92 12.22
CA GLY A 171 -8.32 15.42 13.44
C GLY A 171 -6.85 15.04 13.56
N ASN A 172 -6.30 15.27 14.76
CA ASN A 172 -4.93 14.93 15.15
C ASN A 172 -4.90 13.86 16.26
N SER A 173 -5.90 12.98 16.29
CA SER A 173 -6.13 12.01 17.38
C SER A 173 -4.96 11.03 17.57
N ALA A 174 -4.20 10.76 16.50
CA ALA A 174 -3.02 9.89 16.48
C ALA A 174 -1.67 10.64 16.40
N GLN A 175 -1.63 11.93 16.74
CA GLN A 175 -0.41 12.74 16.65
C GLN A 175 0.66 12.28 17.65
N MET A 176 1.86 11.99 17.16
CA MET A 176 3.01 11.56 17.97
C MET A 176 4.05 12.68 18.12
N ASP A 177 4.69 12.76 19.29
CA ASP A 177 5.73 13.75 19.53
C ASP A 177 6.99 13.46 18.72
N GLY A 178 7.61 14.52 18.17
CA GLY A 178 8.80 14.42 17.33
C GLY A 178 8.59 13.80 15.94
N ILE A 179 7.39 13.32 15.60
CA ILE A 179 7.09 12.64 14.32
C ILE A 179 6.49 13.64 13.31
N LEU A 180 6.86 13.53 12.03
CA LEU A 180 6.25 14.34 10.97
C LEU A 180 4.82 13.85 10.71
N TYR A 181 3.86 14.77 10.67
CA TYR A 181 2.50 14.45 10.26
C TYR A 181 2.34 14.75 8.77
N THR A 182 1.63 13.90 8.03
CA THR A 182 1.41 14.08 6.58
C THR A 182 -0.07 13.88 6.27
N ALA A 183 -0.53 14.42 5.15
CA ALA A 183 -1.95 14.46 4.80
C ALA A 183 -2.30 13.46 3.70
N ASN A 184 -3.50 12.88 3.80
CA ASN A 184 -4.14 12.11 2.74
C ASN A 184 -5.43 12.82 2.31
N PHE A 185 -5.62 13.04 1.00
CA PHE A 185 -6.86 13.62 0.46
C PHE A 185 -6.94 13.54 -1.08
N GLN A 186 -8.16 13.67 -1.61
CA GLN A 186 -8.43 13.79 -3.05
C GLN A 186 -8.71 15.23 -3.52
N VAL A 187 -9.25 16.06 -2.62
CA VAL A 187 -9.84 17.38 -2.94
C VAL A 187 -9.53 18.41 -1.84
N GLU A 188 -9.86 19.68 -2.10
CA GLU A 188 -9.73 20.79 -1.15
C GLU A 188 -8.29 20.98 -0.59
N ALA A 189 -7.26 20.80 -1.42
CA ALA A 189 -5.84 20.83 -1.01
C ALA A 189 -5.47 22.01 -0.10
N GLY A 190 -5.84 23.24 -0.47
CA GLY A 190 -5.55 24.43 0.35
C GLY A 190 -6.15 24.38 1.76
N LYS A 191 -7.36 23.81 1.92
CA LYS A 191 -8.01 23.63 3.22
C LYS A 191 -7.29 22.55 4.04
N GLN A 192 -7.07 21.38 3.44
CA GLN A 192 -6.42 20.25 4.08
C GLN A 192 -4.99 20.59 4.54
N LEU A 193 -4.20 21.23 3.68
CA LEU A 193 -2.84 21.66 3.99
C LEU A 193 -2.80 22.78 5.05
N SER A 194 -3.80 23.67 5.08
CA SER A 194 -3.92 24.67 6.15
C SER A 194 -4.22 24.04 7.51
N ILE A 195 -5.07 23.00 7.54
CA ILE A 195 -5.35 22.24 8.77
C ILE A 195 -4.06 21.54 9.24
N LEU A 196 -3.37 20.85 8.32
CA LEU A 196 -2.10 20.18 8.61
C LEU A 196 -1.06 21.16 9.17
N GLN A 197 -0.90 22.33 8.54
CA GLN A 197 0.00 23.38 9.01
C GLN A 197 -0.38 23.87 10.42
N GLY A 198 -1.67 23.95 10.74
CA GLY A 198 -2.15 24.29 12.08
C GLY A 198 -1.68 23.32 13.17
N TYR A 199 -1.59 22.02 12.86
CA TYR A 199 -1.10 20.99 13.79
C TYR A 199 0.42 20.97 13.96
N GLN A 200 1.16 21.47 12.97
CA GLN A 200 2.63 21.41 12.95
C GLN A 200 3.24 22.62 12.21
N PRO A 201 3.12 23.85 12.76
CA PRO A 201 3.44 25.08 12.04
C PRO A 201 4.90 25.21 11.61
N ASP A 202 5.81 24.53 12.31
CA ASP A 202 7.26 24.61 12.06
C ASP A 202 7.83 23.39 11.32
N LYS A 203 6.97 22.49 10.82
CA LYS A 203 7.36 21.28 10.08
C LYS A 203 7.03 21.41 8.58
N PRO A 204 7.77 20.71 7.70
CA PRO A 204 7.41 20.65 6.28
C PRO A 204 6.03 20.03 6.09
N LEU A 205 5.36 20.39 5.00
CA LEU A 205 4.08 19.80 4.63
C LEU A 205 4.31 18.77 3.53
N MET A 206 3.57 17.68 3.62
CA MET A 206 3.56 16.64 2.61
C MET A 206 2.17 16.04 2.52
N VAL A 207 1.69 15.90 1.29
CA VAL A 207 0.55 15.05 0.96
C VAL A 207 1.13 13.66 0.70
N MET A 208 0.94 12.74 1.65
CA MET A 208 1.43 11.37 1.52
C MET A 208 0.54 10.51 0.63
N GLU A 209 -0.75 10.82 0.57
CA GLU A 209 -1.64 10.23 -0.44
C GLU A 209 -2.46 11.31 -1.10
N PHE A 210 -2.03 11.72 -2.29
CA PHE A 210 -2.90 12.43 -3.21
C PHE A 210 -3.63 11.40 -4.07
N TRP A 211 -4.91 11.16 -3.76
CA TRP A 211 -5.74 10.18 -4.47
C TRP A 211 -6.01 10.64 -5.93
N THR A 212 -5.24 10.12 -6.89
CA THR A 212 -5.20 10.60 -8.29
C THR A 212 -6.41 10.19 -9.11
N GLY A 213 -7.03 9.08 -8.72
CA GLY A 213 -8.28 8.55 -9.23
C GLY A 213 -8.96 7.76 -8.11
N TRP A 214 -9.49 6.57 -8.39
CA TRP A 214 -10.08 5.70 -7.38
C TRP A 214 -10.13 4.24 -7.86
N PHE A 215 -10.27 3.30 -6.94
CA PHE A 215 -10.40 1.87 -7.23
C PHE A 215 -11.87 1.47 -7.50
N ASP A 216 -12.06 0.28 -8.07
CA ASP A 216 -13.37 -0.22 -8.45
C ASP A 216 -13.85 -1.39 -7.60
N HIS A 217 -15.18 -1.50 -7.52
CA HIS A 217 -15.86 -2.65 -6.95
C HIS A 217 -16.63 -3.44 -8.01
N TRP A 218 -16.71 -4.76 -7.84
CA TRP A 218 -17.52 -5.61 -8.70
C TRP A 218 -18.99 -5.18 -8.70
N GLY A 219 -19.56 -4.99 -9.90
CA GLY A 219 -20.96 -4.62 -10.09
C GLY A 219 -21.25 -3.12 -10.06
N PHE A 220 -20.22 -2.27 -9.92
CA PHE A 220 -20.33 -0.81 -9.98
C PHE A 220 -19.73 -0.24 -11.27
N GLU A 221 -19.99 1.04 -11.53
CA GLU A 221 -19.36 1.76 -12.64
C GLU A 221 -17.87 2.00 -12.34
N HIS A 222 -17.05 1.99 -13.38
CA HIS A 222 -15.63 2.30 -13.30
C HIS A 222 -15.41 3.74 -12.83
N ASN A 223 -14.64 3.92 -11.77
CA ASN A 223 -14.32 5.22 -11.22
C ASN A 223 -13.29 5.93 -12.10
N THR A 224 -13.63 7.16 -12.50
CA THR A 224 -12.72 8.03 -13.25
C THR A 224 -12.79 9.44 -12.68
N ARG A 225 -11.72 10.19 -12.88
CA ARG A 225 -11.57 11.59 -12.49
C ARG A 225 -11.06 12.38 -13.68
N SER A 226 -11.69 13.53 -13.93
CA SER A 226 -11.27 14.41 -15.01
C SER A 226 -9.81 14.86 -14.83
N ASN A 227 -9.10 15.03 -15.95
CA ASN A 227 -7.73 15.51 -15.90
C ASN A 227 -7.66 16.96 -15.38
N GLU A 228 -8.71 17.74 -15.64
CA GLU A 228 -8.86 19.11 -15.13
C GLU A 228 -8.95 19.16 -13.60
N ASP A 229 -9.82 18.34 -12.99
CA ASP A 229 -9.95 18.28 -11.52
C ASP A 229 -8.69 17.74 -10.86
N PHE A 230 -7.96 16.84 -11.54
CA PHE A 230 -6.67 16.34 -11.09
C PHE A 230 -5.60 17.46 -11.13
N ALA A 231 -5.50 18.18 -12.24
CA ALA A 231 -4.56 19.28 -12.43
C ALA A 231 -4.79 20.41 -11.40
N GLU A 232 -6.04 20.83 -11.19
CA GLU A 232 -6.37 21.90 -10.25
C GLU A 232 -5.91 21.57 -8.82
N VAL A 233 -6.14 20.34 -8.36
CA VAL A 233 -5.71 19.92 -7.03
C VAL A 233 -4.19 19.79 -6.96
N LEU A 234 -3.53 19.23 -7.97
CA LEU A 234 -2.07 19.13 -8.00
C LEU A 234 -1.41 20.52 -7.97
N GLU A 235 -1.87 21.45 -8.81
CA GLU A 235 -1.40 22.85 -8.81
C GLU A 235 -1.61 23.51 -7.45
N SER A 236 -2.75 23.26 -6.80
CA SER A 236 -3.02 23.77 -5.46
C SER A 236 -2.04 23.20 -4.42
N ILE A 237 -1.68 21.90 -4.51
CA ILE A 237 -0.69 21.28 -3.64
C ILE A 237 0.69 21.89 -3.86
N VAL A 238 1.18 21.94 -5.10
CA VAL A 238 2.55 22.44 -5.38
C VAL A 238 2.70 23.95 -5.17
N SER A 239 1.62 24.71 -5.29
CA SER A 239 1.58 26.14 -4.94
C SER A 239 1.57 26.38 -3.43
N PHE A 240 1.12 25.41 -2.64
CA PHE A 240 1.07 25.45 -1.18
C PHE A 240 2.30 24.69 -0.66
N PRO A 241 3.44 25.36 -0.37
CA PRO A 241 4.80 24.80 -0.33
C PRO A 241 4.92 23.43 0.36
N SER A 242 4.56 22.37 -0.37
CA SER A 242 4.30 21.02 0.13
C SER A 242 4.90 20.01 -0.83
N SER A 243 5.37 18.90 -0.27
CA SER A 243 5.66 17.70 -1.06
C SER A 243 4.37 16.95 -1.41
N VAL A 244 4.41 16.08 -2.41
CA VAL A 244 3.28 15.26 -2.85
C VAL A 244 3.74 13.86 -3.23
N ASN A 245 2.98 12.85 -2.80
CA ASN A 245 3.05 11.48 -3.26
C ASN A 245 1.73 11.11 -3.95
N PHE A 246 1.82 10.52 -5.13
CA PHE A 246 0.66 10.21 -5.98
C PHE A 246 0.15 8.81 -5.64
N TYR A 247 -1.05 8.73 -5.07
CA TYR A 247 -1.74 7.47 -4.78
C TYR A 247 -2.88 7.29 -5.79
N MET A 248 -2.76 6.49 -6.85
CA MET A 248 -1.59 5.76 -7.31
C MET A 248 -0.97 6.47 -8.51
N PHE A 249 0.36 6.61 -8.56
CA PHE A 249 1.02 6.94 -9.82
C PHE A 249 0.89 5.81 -10.85
N HIS A 250 0.94 4.57 -10.35
CA HIS A 250 0.68 3.34 -11.07
C HIS A 250 0.12 2.34 -10.06
N GLY A 251 -1.14 1.92 -10.21
CA GLY A 251 -1.73 0.94 -9.30
C GLY A 251 -1.47 -0.51 -9.75
N GLY A 252 -1.67 -0.82 -11.03
CA GLY A 252 -1.36 -2.14 -11.57
C GLY A 252 -2.52 -3.13 -11.40
N THR A 253 -2.25 -4.29 -10.80
CA THR A 253 -3.19 -5.42 -10.77
C THR A 253 -3.14 -6.14 -9.42
N ASN A 254 -4.31 -6.41 -8.85
CA ASN A 254 -4.50 -7.35 -7.76
C ASN A 254 -4.52 -8.78 -8.34
N TRP A 255 -3.37 -9.45 -8.31
CA TRP A 255 -3.23 -10.82 -8.83
C TRP A 255 -3.87 -11.85 -7.89
N GLY A 256 -4.27 -13.01 -8.44
CA GLY A 256 -4.80 -14.11 -7.64
C GLY A 256 -5.99 -13.69 -6.78
N PHE A 257 -5.89 -13.90 -5.47
CA PHE A 257 -6.93 -13.60 -4.48
C PHE A 257 -6.60 -12.37 -3.62
N MET A 258 -5.68 -11.51 -4.09
CA MET A 258 -5.10 -10.42 -3.29
C MET A 258 -5.99 -9.19 -3.13
N ASN A 259 -7.18 -9.18 -3.76
CA ASN A 259 -8.07 -8.02 -3.72
C ASN A 259 -8.64 -7.81 -2.31
N GLY A 260 -8.76 -6.55 -1.93
CA GLY A 260 -9.45 -6.14 -0.71
C GLY A 260 -10.97 -6.17 -0.84
N ALA A 261 -11.60 -5.61 0.20
CA ALA A 261 -13.01 -5.30 0.23
C ALA A 261 -13.29 -4.16 1.22
N ASN A 262 -14.36 -3.42 0.99
CA ASN A 262 -14.91 -2.44 1.93
C ASN A 262 -16.30 -2.86 2.44
N ILE A 263 -16.78 -2.17 3.46
CA ILE A 263 -18.14 -2.33 3.99
C ILE A 263 -18.79 -0.96 4.18
N ASP A 264 -19.87 -0.67 3.43
CA ASP A 264 -20.41 0.70 3.39
C ASP A 264 -21.29 1.06 4.58
N ASP A 265 -21.96 0.07 5.17
CA ASP A 265 -23.06 0.27 6.10
C ASP A 265 -22.71 -0.17 7.53
N GLY A 266 -21.45 -0.56 7.76
CA GLY A 266 -21.00 -1.11 9.03
C GLY A 266 -21.74 -2.39 9.43
N SER A 267 -22.40 -3.07 8.48
CA SER A 267 -23.04 -4.35 8.72
C SER A 267 -22.00 -5.40 9.14
N THR A 268 -22.47 -6.44 9.81
CA THR A 268 -21.61 -7.59 10.20
C THR A 268 -22.14 -8.89 9.58
N ASP A 269 -23.13 -8.78 8.68
CA ASP A 269 -23.78 -9.89 7.99
C ASP A 269 -23.36 -9.99 6.50
N ASN A 270 -22.31 -9.25 6.13
CA ASN A 270 -21.77 -9.12 4.77
C ASN A 270 -22.72 -8.47 3.75
N GLY A 271 -23.89 -7.97 4.16
CA GLY A 271 -24.86 -7.36 3.25
C GLY A 271 -24.35 -6.11 2.54
N GLY A 272 -23.45 -5.37 3.19
CA GLY A 272 -22.79 -4.18 2.65
C GLY A 272 -21.36 -4.40 2.14
N MET A 273 -20.90 -5.64 2.01
CA MET A 273 -19.54 -5.93 1.58
C MET A 273 -19.37 -5.66 0.08
N ARG A 274 -18.36 -4.88 -0.27
CA ARG A 274 -17.97 -4.57 -1.66
C ARG A 274 -16.57 -5.09 -1.92
N HIS A 275 -16.45 -6.01 -2.86
CA HIS A 275 -15.17 -6.59 -3.24
C HIS A 275 -14.49 -5.74 -4.32
N ASP A 276 -13.22 -5.45 -4.11
CA ASP A 276 -12.41 -4.72 -5.07
C ASP A 276 -12.17 -5.60 -6.32
N THR A 277 -12.08 -4.96 -7.48
CA THR A 277 -11.81 -5.68 -8.73
C THR A 277 -10.34 -6.11 -8.83
N SER A 278 -10.05 -7.01 -9.77
CA SER A 278 -8.68 -7.45 -10.04
C SER A 278 -7.83 -6.33 -10.65
N SER A 279 -8.43 -5.45 -11.46
CA SER A 279 -7.71 -4.29 -11.99
C SER A 279 -7.50 -3.29 -10.86
N TYR A 280 -6.27 -2.83 -10.68
CA TYR A 280 -5.93 -1.70 -9.83
C TYR A 280 -5.42 -0.56 -10.72
N ASP A 281 -6.03 -0.36 -11.90
CA ASP A 281 -5.72 0.75 -12.82
C ASP A 281 -5.81 2.11 -12.10
N TYR A 282 -6.81 2.24 -11.22
CA TYR A 282 -7.02 3.39 -10.34
C TYR A 282 -7.34 4.70 -11.08
N ASP A 283 -7.50 4.68 -12.41
CA ASP A 283 -7.46 5.89 -13.26
C ASP A 283 -6.18 6.70 -12.96
N ALA A 284 -5.07 5.99 -12.82
CA ALA A 284 -3.77 6.53 -12.47
C ALA A 284 -3.07 7.26 -13.64
N PRO A 285 -2.02 8.05 -13.38
CA PRO A 285 -1.13 8.56 -14.41
C PRO A 285 -0.55 7.48 -15.33
N LEU A 286 -0.25 6.30 -14.80
CA LEU A 286 0.04 5.12 -15.61
C LEU A 286 -1.09 4.11 -15.48
N ALA A 287 -1.67 3.73 -16.61
CA ALA A 287 -2.69 2.70 -16.67
C ALA A 287 -2.18 1.35 -16.11
N GLU A 288 -3.10 0.40 -15.87
CA GLU A 288 -2.78 -0.95 -15.36
C GLU A 288 -1.64 -1.63 -16.15
N ASN A 289 -1.62 -1.48 -17.47
CA ASN A 289 -0.60 -2.06 -18.33
C ASN A 289 0.71 -1.24 -18.41
N GLY A 290 0.76 -0.07 -17.74
CA GLY A 290 1.88 0.85 -17.70
C GLY A 290 1.91 1.90 -18.82
N ASP A 291 0.84 2.04 -19.61
CA ASP A 291 0.77 3.07 -20.65
C ASP A 291 0.54 4.47 -20.07
N TYR A 292 0.99 5.49 -20.79
CA TYR A 292 0.82 6.90 -20.40
C TYR A 292 -0.64 7.34 -20.57
N THR A 293 -1.15 8.09 -19.60
CA THR A 293 -2.45 8.79 -19.67
C THR A 293 -2.25 10.30 -19.78
N ASP A 294 -3.34 11.06 -19.97
CA ASP A 294 -3.28 12.52 -19.98
C ASP A 294 -2.78 13.08 -18.63
N LYS A 295 -3.09 12.40 -17.51
CA LYS A 295 -2.59 12.77 -16.16
C LYS A 295 -1.07 12.67 -16.07
N TYR A 296 -0.44 11.72 -16.75
CA TYR A 296 1.02 11.62 -16.81
C TYR A 296 1.65 12.85 -17.45
N GLN A 297 1.08 13.34 -18.55
CA GLN A 297 1.57 14.55 -19.20
C GLN A 297 1.34 15.79 -18.31
N THR A 298 0.19 15.87 -17.65
CA THR A 298 -0.11 16.94 -16.68
C THR A 298 0.89 16.98 -15.52
N ILE A 299 1.31 15.83 -14.99
CA ILE A 299 2.37 15.76 -13.97
C ILE A 299 3.68 16.35 -14.50
N ILE A 300 4.09 15.96 -15.70
CA ILE A 300 5.31 16.50 -16.34
C ILE A 300 5.24 18.01 -16.45
N ASP A 301 4.12 18.54 -16.93
CA ASP A 301 3.95 19.97 -17.18
C ASP A 301 3.99 20.76 -15.87
N ILE A 302 3.23 20.33 -14.85
CA ILE A 302 3.17 21.02 -13.55
C ILE A 302 4.51 20.92 -12.80
N ILE A 303 5.18 19.76 -12.78
CA ILE A 303 6.51 19.64 -12.16
C ILE A 303 7.52 20.52 -12.90
N ASN A 304 7.47 20.58 -14.23
CA ASN A 304 8.33 21.44 -15.03
C ASN A 304 8.04 22.94 -14.84
N GLU A 305 6.84 23.31 -14.45
CA GLU A 305 6.52 24.70 -14.12
C GLU A 305 6.96 25.06 -12.71
N TYR A 306 6.58 24.26 -11.71
CA TYR A 306 6.68 24.63 -10.29
C TYR A 306 7.97 24.22 -9.61
N ASN A 307 8.64 23.14 -10.04
CA ASN A 307 9.85 22.68 -9.37
C ASN A 307 11.05 23.57 -9.72
N GLU A 308 11.56 24.35 -8.77
CA GLU A 308 12.73 25.21 -9.00
C GLU A 308 13.99 24.42 -9.35
N VAL A 309 14.11 23.19 -8.84
CA VAL A 309 15.29 22.32 -9.06
C VAL A 309 15.06 21.44 -10.28
N LYS A 310 15.66 21.82 -11.41
CA LYS A 310 15.64 21.02 -12.63
C LYS A 310 16.71 19.93 -12.58
N THR A 311 16.26 18.68 -12.48
CA THR A 311 17.14 17.50 -12.56
C THR A 311 17.16 16.95 -13.98
N LEU A 312 18.21 16.19 -14.33
CA LEU A 312 18.23 15.45 -15.58
C LEU A 312 17.29 14.26 -15.43
N VAL A 313 16.35 14.13 -16.37
CA VAL A 313 15.42 13.01 -16.44
C VAL A 313 15.73 12.13 -17.65
N PRO A 314 15.50 10.81 -17.58
CA PRO A 314 15.67 9.94 -18.74
C PRO A 314 14.62 10.25 -19.81
N ASN A 315 14.87 9.81 -21.04
CA ASN A 315 13.83 9.81 -22.07
C ASN A 315 12.67 8.90 -21.65
N LEU A 316 11.46 9.26 -22.09
CA LEU A 316 10.28 8.42 -21.94
C LEU A 316 10.54 7.02 -22.55
N PRO A 317 10.40 5.93 -21.76
CA PRO A 317 10.45 4.57 -22.29
C PRO A 317 9.43 4.34 -23.42
N GLU A 318 9.78 3.48 -24.37
CA GLU A 318 8.83 3.06 -25.41
C GLU A 318 7.68 2.23 -24.81
N LEU A 319 6.47 2.41 -25.34
CA LEU A 319 5.33 1.60 -24.94
C LEU A 319 5.50 0.16 -25.42
N THR A 320 5.03 -0.80 -24.62
CA THR A 320 5.05 -2.21 -25.00
C THR A 320 3.97 -2.47 -26.04
N GLU A 321 4.35 -3.06 -27.18
CA GLU A 321 3.38 -3.39 -28.23
C GLU A 321 2.35 -4.42 -27.73
N ARG A 322 1.08 -4.15 -28.00
CA ARG A 322 -0.03 -5.02 -27.62
C ARG A 322 -0.26 -6.06 -28.71
N VAL A 323 -0.35 -7.33 -28.31
CA VAL A 323 -0.64 -8.44 -29.22
C VAL A 323 -2.09 -8.88 -29.02
N ALA A 324 -2.88 -8.84 -30.09
CA ALA A 324 -4.18 -9.50 -30.12
C ALA A 324 -3.96 -10.98 -30.49
N TYR A 325 -4.22 -11.88 -29.54
CA TYR A 325 -4.15 -13.32 -29.77
C TYR A 325 -5.42 -13.83 -30.44
N ASP A 326 -5.30 -14.85 -31.29
CA ASP A 326 -6.44 -15.56 -31.85
C ASP A 326 -7.26 -16.26 -30.75
N SER A 327 -8.54 -16.50 -31.02
CA SER A 327 -9.40 -17.25 -30.10
C SER A 327 -8.82 -18.65 -29.82
N VAL A 328 -8.74 -19.01 -28.55
CA VAL A 328 -8.32 -20.35 -28.11
C VAL A 328 -9.55 -21.22 -27.89
N GLU A 329 -9.56 -22.41 -28.49
CA GLU A 329 -10.62 -23.41 -28.25
C GLU A 329 -10.38 -24.13 -26.91
N ILE A 330 -11.40 -24.19 -26.06
CA ILE A 330 -11.36 -25.00 -24.82
C ILE A 330 -11.52 -26.46 -25.22
N THR A 331 -10.42 -27.23 -25.19
CA THR A 331 -10.39 -28.63 -25.64
C THR A 331 -10.72 -29.65 -24.54
N GLY A 332 -10.95 -29.20 -23.30
CA GLY A 332 -11.25 -30.10 -22.18
C GLY A 332 -11.83 -29.37 -20.98
N GLU A 333 -12.57 -30.12 -20.16
CA GLU A 333 -13.14 -29.66 -18.89
C GLU A 333 -12.96 -30.76 -17.83
N ILE A 334 -12.81 -30.36 -16.57
CA ILE A 334 -12.94 -31.25 -15.41
C ILE A 334 -13.89 -30.59 -14.41
N ARG A 335 -14.79 -31.38 -13.84
CA ARG A 335 -15.74 -30.87 -12.83
C ARG A 335 -15.05 -30.81 -11.48
N LEU A 336 -15.35 -29.77 -10.70
CA LEU A 336 -14.90 -29.68 -9.31
C LEU A 336 -15.30 -30.94 -8.51
N SER A 337 -16.50 -31.48 -8.74
CA SER A 337 -16.92 -32.74 -8.10
C SER A 337 -15.98 -33.92 -8.36
N THR A 338 -15.41 -33.99 -9.57
CA THR A 338 -14.45 -35.04 -9.93
C THR A 338 -13.08 -34.80 -9.29
N LEU A 339 -12.69 -33.54 -9.10
CA LEU A 339 -11.48 -33.20 -8.35
C LEU A 339 -11.60 -33.54 -6.86
N LEU A 340 -12.81 -33.51 -6.31
CA LEU A 340 -13.09 -33.85 -4.91
C LEU A 340 -13.28 -35.36 -4.68
N ASP A 341 -13.32 -36.18 -5.73
CA ASP A 341 -13.47 -37.62 -5.59
C ASP A 341 -12.19 -38.24 -4.99
N GLY A 342 -12.27 -38.68 -3.73
CA GLY A 342 -11.16 -39.35 -3.03
C GLY A 342 -10.30 -38.42 -2.16
N GLU A 343 -10.67 -37.15 -2.05
CA GLU A 343 -10.09 -36.22 -1.08
C GLU A 343 -10.63 -36.49 0.34
N ASP A 344 -9.84 -36.17 1.36
CA ASP A 344 -10.24 -36.28 2.76
C ASP A 344 -11.16 -35.11 3.15
N PHE A 345 -12.24 -35.42 3.88
CA PHE A 345 -13.19 -34.43 4.38
C PHE A 345 -13.02 -34.19 5.87
N ILE A 346 -13.07 -32.93 6.29
CA ILE A 346 -13.15 -32.56 7.71
C ILE A 346 -14.63 -32.55 8.11
N GLU A 347 -15.02 -33.52 8.92
CA GLU A 347 -16.37 -33.55 9.51
C GLU A 347 -16.40 -32.71 10.80
N SER A 348 -17.34 -31.77 10.87
CA SER A 348 -17.56 -30.94 12.06
C SER A 348 -19.05 -30.88 12.41
N PRO A 349 -19.41 -30.95 13.71
CA PRO A 349 -20.80 -30.76 14.14
C PRO A 349 -21.27 -29.31 14.01
N THR A 350 -20.36 -28.36 13.76
CA THR A 350 -20.64 -26.92 13.60
C THR A 350 -19.93 -26.36 12.37
N VAL A 351 -20.43 -25.25 11.82
CA VAL A 351 -19.70 -24.51 10.79
C VAL A 351 -18.41 -23.97 11.38
N ILE A 352 -17.31 -24.14 10.65
CA ILE A 352 -15.96 -23.67 11.02
C ILE A 352 -15.52 -22.69 9.93
N ALA A 353 -14.90 -21.58 10.34
CA ALA A 353 -14.30 -20.63 9.41
C ALA A 353 -13.04 -21.25 8.76
N MET A 354 -12.71 -20.85 7.53
CA MET A 354 -11.59 -21.49 6.80
C MET A 354 -10.24 -21.31 7.50
N GLU A 355 -10.07 -20.23 8.25
CA GLU A 355 -8.88 -19.90 9.02
C GLU A 355 -8.65 -20.92 10.14
N ASP A 356 -9.71 -21.46 10.72
CA ASP A 356 -9.64 -22.47 11.80
C ASP A 356 -9.37 -23.89 11.26
N LEU A 357 -9.32 -24.07 9.94
CA LEU A 357 -8.96 -25.33 9.30
C LEU A 357 -7.45 -25.39 9.03
N ASP A 358 -6.86 -26.59 9.13
CA ASP A 358 -5.46 -26.84 8.78
C ASP A 358 -5.28 -26.94 7.25
N ILE A 359 -5.80 -25.95 6.52
CA ILE A 359 -5.61 -25.76 5.07
C ILE A 359 -4.18 -25.26 4.78
N THR A 360 -3.42 -24.94 5.84
CA THR A 360 -2.10 -24.30 5.82
C THR A 360 -0.98 -25.07 5.13
N ARG A 361 -1.18 -26.30 4.63
CA ARG A 361 -0.21 -26.88 3.68
C ARG A 361 -0.17 -26.20 2.32
N TRP A 362 -1.20 -25.41 2.01
CA TRP A 362 -1.31 -24.63 0.78
C TRP A 362 -1.76 -23.24 1.17
N GLY A 363 -0.92 -22.53 1.94
CA GLY A 363 -1.30 -21.29 2.61
C GLY A 363 -2.26 -20.45 1.78
N GLY A 364 -3.27 -19.88 2.45
CA GLY A 364 -4.55 -19.46 1.85
C GLY A 364 -4.45 -19.06 0.38
N PHE A 365 -5.07 -19.84 -0.51
CA PHE A 365 -5.17 -19.58 -1.96
C PHE A 365 -4.12 -18.60 -2.56
N TYR A 366 -2.82 -18.86 -2.43
CA TYR A 366 -1.77 -18.11 -3.13
C TYR A 366 -0.67 -19.04 -3.65
#